data_AF-A0AAP2D4S4-F1
#
_entry.id   AF-A0AAP2D4S4-F1
#
_cell.length_a   1.000
_cell.length_b   1.000
_cell.length_c   1.000
_cell.angle_alpha   90.00
_cell.angle_beta   90.00
_cell.angle_gamma   90.00
#
_symmetry.space_group_name_H-M   'P 1'
#
loop_
_entity.id
_entity.type
_entity.pdbx_description
1 polymer ?
#
loop_
_entity_poly.entity_id
_entity_poly.type
_entity_poly.pdbx_seq_one_letter_code
_entity_poly.pdbx_strand_id
1 'polypeptide(L)' 'MFFIRQLLLYISITAGLFLLIGLYRPWVMLWWEDVQNRRKVIKLYGSVAVTAYLVYWFTIFFV' A
#
# COMPACT_ATOMS: atom_id res chain seq x y z
N MET A 1 -19.78 -9.65 2.18
CA MET A 1 -18.48 -9.27 2.79
C MET A 1 -17.26 -9.84 2.06
N PHE A 2 -17.40 -10.93 1.31
CA PHE A 2 -16.28 -11.53 0.56
C PHE A 2 -15.60 -10.56 -0.42
N PHE A 3 -16.39 -9.79 -1.18
CA PHE A 3 -15.88 -8.77 -2.11
C PHE A 3 -14.99 -7.72 -1.42
N ILE A 4 -15.42 -7.20 -0.26
CA ILE A 4 -14.67 -6.18 0.49
C ILE A 4 -13.33 -6.76 0.98
N ARG A 5 -13.32 -8.00 1.47
CA ARG A 5 -12.09 -8.67 1.93
C ARG A 5 -11.09 -8.86 0.79
N GLN A 6 -11.56 -9.32 -0.37
CA GLN A 6 -10.71 -9.46 -1.55
C GLN A 6 -10.16 -8.11 -2.03
N LEU A 7 -11.00 -7.08 -2.04
CA LEU A 7 -10.59 -5.73 -2.42
C LEU A 7 -9.51 -5.18 -1.48
N LEU A 8 -9.67 -5.34 -0.16
CA LEU A 8 -8.65 -4.93 0.83
C LEU A 8 -7.32 -5.67 0.64
N LEU A 9 -7.38 -6.99 0.38
CA LEU A 9 -6.20 -7.80 0.11
C LEU A 9 -5.48 -7.33 -1.16
N TYR A 10 -6.22 -7.10 -2.25
CA TYR A 10 -5.64 -6.59 -3.50
C TYR A 10 -5.02 -5.21 -3.33
N ILE A 11 -5.69 -4.29 -2.62
CA ILE A 11 -5.12 -2.97 -2.31
C ILE A 11 -3.80 -3.13 -1.54
N SER A 12 -3.76 -3.98 -0.51
CA SER A 12 -2.54 -4.23 0.26
C SER A 12 -1.40 -4.75 -0.62
N ILE A 13 -1.68 -5.72 -1.49
CA ILE A 13 -0.68 -6.31 -2.38
C ILE A 13 -0.19 -5.27 -3.40
N THR A 14 -1.10 -4.55 -4.05
CA THR A 14 -0.75 -3.54 -5.05
C THR A 14 0.05 -2.40 -4.42
N ALA A 15 -0.33 -1.92 -3.23
CA ALA A 15 0.45 -0.94 -2.48
C ALA A 15 1.85 -1.47 -2.11
N GLY A 16 1.96 -2.75 -1.73
CA GLY A 16 3.24 -3.40 -1.50
C GLY A 16 4.12 -3.46 -2.76
N LEU A 17 3.54 -3.81 -3.92
CA LEU A 17 4.26 -3.80 -5.20
C LEU A 17 4.73 -2.40 -5.56
N PHE A 18 3.90 -1.38 -5.39
CA PHE A 18 4.28 0.02 -5.62
C PHE A 18 5.36 0.50 -4.65
N LEU A 19 5.33 0.05 -3.39
CA LEU A 19 6.42 0.29 -2.45
C LEU A 19 7.74 -0.29 -2.96
N LEU A 20 7.74 -1.54 -3.44
CA LEU A 20 8.95 -2.19 -3.97
C LEU A 20 9.49 -1.45 -5.21
N ILE A 21 8.59 -1.08 -6.15
CA ILE A 21 8.98 -0.32 -7.33
C ILE A 21 9.51 1.06 -6.94
N GLY A 22 8.85 1.77 -6.02
CA GLY A 22 9.26 3.09 -5.55
C GLY A 22 10.54 3.08 -4.71
N LEU A 23 10.87 1.98 -4.04
CA LEU A 23 12.17 1.81 -3.38
C LEU A 23 13.31 1.75 -4.39
N TYR A 24 13.12 1.04 -5.51
CA TYR A 24 14.10 0.97 -6.59
C TYR A 24 14.16 2.28 -7.39
N ARG A 25 13.00 2.80 -7.81
CA ARG A 25 12.86 4.02 -8.61
C ARG A 25 11.78 4.94 -8.03
N PRO A 26 12.11 5.81 -7.05
CA PRO A 26 11.14 6.65 -6.37
C PRO A 26 10.44 7.64 -7.31
N TRP A 27 11.09 8.09 -8.37
CA TRP A 27 10.50 9.02 -9.35
C TRP A 27 9.36 8.43 -10.16
N VAL A 28 9.30 7.10 -10.33
CA VAL A 28 8.20 6.45 -11.05
C VAL A 28 6.93 6.48 -10.19
N MET A 29 7.07 6.35 -8.88
CA MET A 29 5.93 6.30 -7.94
C MET A 29 5.55 7.69 -7.42
N LEU A 30 6.53 8.56 -7.19
CA LEU A 30 6.34 9.95 -6.75
C LEU A 30 6.43 10.93 -7.94
N TRP A 31 6.03 10.52 -9.14
CA TRP A 31 6.10 11.36 -10.35
C TRP A 31 5.28 12.65 -10.25
N TRP A 32 4.30 12.66 -9.34
CA TRP A 32 3.41 13.79 -9.06
C TRP A 32 3.91 14.72 -7.95
N GLU A 33 4.93 14.32 -7.18
CA GLU A 33 5.51 15.16 -6.13
C GLU A 33 6.78 15.87 -6.62
N ASP A 34 7.02 17.09 -6.13
CA ASP A 34 8.22 17.87 -6.43
C ASP A 34 9.52 17.24 -5.87
N VAL A 35 9.42 16.45 -4.79
CA VAL A 35 10.58 15.85 -4.11
C VAL A 35 10.39 14.35 -3.98
N GLN A 36 11.17 13.60 -4.75
CA GLN A 36 11.10 12.14 -4.83
C GLN A 36 12.10 11.53 -3.84
N ASN A 37 11.60 11.12 -2.67
CA ASN A 37 12.41 10.52 -1.61
C ASN A 37 11.90 9.11 -1.27
N ARG A 38 12.82 8.14 -1.16
CA ARG A 38 12.51 6.76 -0.74
C ARG A 38 11.79 6.70 0.61
N ARG A 39 12.11 7.61 1.55
CA ARG A 39 11.40 7.69 2.83
C ARG A 39 9.91 8.04 2.66
N LYS A 40 9.58 8.89 1.67
CA LYS A 40 8.19 9.22 1.37
C LYS A 40 7.47 8.05 0.72
N VAL A 41 8.13 7.31 -0.18
CA VAL A 41 7.58 6.06 -0.74
C VAL A 41 7.20 5.08 0.37
N ILE A 42 8.12 4.83 1.31
CA ILE A 42 7.85 3.92 2.45
C ILE A 42 6.69 4.46 3.29
N LYS A 43 6.68 5.76 3.62
CA LYS A 43 5.59 6.34 4.42
C LYS A 43 4.24 6.23 3.72
N LEU A 44 4.17 6.56 2.43
CA LEU A 44 2.91 6.58 1.68
C LEU A 44 2.43 5.16 1.36
N TYR A 45 3.17 4.44 0.52
CA TYR A 45 2.75 3.11 0.06
C TYR A 45 2.83 2.06 1.17
N GLY A 46 3.76 2.22 2.12
CA GLY A 46 3.91 1.30 3.24
C GLY A 46 2.81 1.47 4.27
N SER A 47 2.40 2.72 4.59
CA SER A 47 1.24 2.92 5.46
C SER A 47 -0.03 2.38 4.82
N VAL A 48 -0.27 2.65 3.53
CA VAL A 48 -1.44 2.13 2.82
C VAL A 48 -1.47 0.60 2.80
N ALA A 49 -0.33 -0.05 2.50
CA ALA A 49 -0.23 -1.50 2.50
C ALA A 49 -0.53 -2.10 3.88
N VAL A 50 0.12 -1.57 4.93
CA VAL A 50 -0.06 -2.07 6.30
C VAL A 50 -1.49 -1.81 6.80
N THR A 51 -2.02 -0.62 6.60
CA THR A 51 -3.39 -0.29 7.04
C THR A 51 -4.42 -1.15 6.34
N ALA A 52 -4.33 -1.33 5.02
CA ALA A 52 -5.25 -2.20 4.28
C ALA A 52 -5.17 -3.66 4.75
N TYR A 53 -3.95 -4.16 5.01
CA TYR A 53 -3.74 -5.51 5.53
C TYR A 53 -4.31 -5.70 6.94
N LEU A 54 -4.11 -4.72 7.83
CA LEU A 54 -4.66 -4.76 9.19
C LEU A 54 -6.19 -4.74 9.18
N VAL A 55 -6.80 -3.90 8.33
CA VAL A 55 -8.25 -3.86 8.16
C VAL A 55 -8.77 -5.18 7.58
N TYR A 56 -8.06 -5.78 6.62
CA TYR A 56 -8.38 -7.12 6.12
C TYR A 56 -8.44 -8.16 7.24
N TRP A 57 -7.41 -8.24 8.08
CA TRP A 57 -7.40 -9.17 9.22
C TRP A 57 -8.48 -8.87 10.24
N PHE A 58 -8.71 -7.59 10.56
CA PHE A 58 -9.80 -7.18 11.44
C PHE A 58 -11.15 -7.67 10.91
N THR A 59 -11.41 -7.48 9.61
CA THR A 59 -12.64 -7.97 8.98
C THR A 59 -12.73 -9.49 8.91
N ILE A 60 -11.64 -10.24 9.08
CA ILE A 60 -11.67 -11.70 9.17
C ILE A 60 -12.06 -12.18 10.57
N PHE A 61 -11.52 -11.55 11.61
CA PHE A 61 -11.70 -12.01 12.99
C PHE A 61 -12.97 -11.52 13.66
N PHE A 62 -13.40 -10.28 13.35
CA PHE A 62 -14.48 -9.61 14.10
C PHE A 62 -15.81 -9.53 13.35
N VAL A 63 -15.81 -9.85 12.06
CA VAL A 63 -16.94 -9.70 11.15
C VAL A 63 -17.11 -10.98 10.37
#